data_AF-A0AAV9I4S6-F1
#
_entry.id   AF-A0AAV9I4S6-F1
#
_cell.length_a   1.000
_cell.length_b   1.000
_cell.length_c   1.000
_cell.angle_alpha   90.00
_cell.angle_beta   90.00
_cell.angle_gamma   90.00
#
_symmetry.space_group_name_H-M   'P 1'
#
loop_
_entity.id
_entity.type
_entity.pdbx_description
1 polymer ?
#
loop_
_entity_poly.entity_id
_entity_poly.type
_entity_poly.pdbx_seq_one_letter_code
_entity_poly.pdbx_strand_id
1 'polypeptide(L)'
;MNICETLSPSQQHLSEALKNRDYMTCIWICEELELQSSLQGQPFEFYTLFFFLLLLRNQCHLAHFLWKRCPYSQREPRLMTLREIALALCREDYETAFSLCRNTDWQELNQLATDFLEVWRARLANKLQSTYTVISVTDCCRYLGMSREEWMAKPYWRMEGEYVFPDRRVPTCHLLSSLQGNHNPIEDPLETLTRMKTTWLQDIGYLIEVVCTQEIQVKGYLYTVDPNTNNLILLNDYDPTTTKFHQLTLVMGSAIQEMKRLQVTEEPELTNRIRQTDQVEQLLVQQHTTETTQVSSAIEQRRNKLLELLNKYPWKTEWDPTSGIIRVMEGLVRIEPPYTEDSCFSTQQNVLLQVVNLLETMETMPNE
;
A
#
# COMPACT_ATOMS: atom_id res chain seq x y z
N MET A 1 -38.72 -22.27 -7.53
CA MET A 1 -38.55 -21.45 -8.75
C MET A 1 -37.05 -21.44 -9.02
N ASN A 2 -36.63 -22.15 -10.07
CA ASN A 2 -35.24 -22.30 -10.46
C ASN A 2 -34.77 -20.99 -11.10
N ILE A 3 -33.83 -20.28 -10.46
CA ILE A 3 -33.02 -19.26 -11.11
C ILE A 3 -31.66 -19.91 -11.33
N CYS A 4 -31.56 -20.63 -12.45
CA CYS A 4 -30.29 -21.02 -13.02
C CYS A 4 -29.86 -19.81 -13.87
N GLU A 5 -29.30 -18.80 -13.21
CA GLU A 5 -28.57 -17.74 -13.91
C GLU A 5 -27.37 -18.41 -14.59
N THR A 6 -27.36 -18.32 -15.92
CA THR A 6 -26.28 -18.84 -16.74
C THR A 6 -25.00 -18.08 -16.41
N LEU A 7 -24.12 -18.68 -15.60
CA LEU A 7 -22.77 -18.19 -15.33
C LEU A 7 -22.09 -17.83 -16.65
N SER A 8 -21.46 -16.66 -16.71
CA SER A 8 -20.68 -16.22 -17.87
C SER A 8 -19.57 -17.25 -18.21
N PRO A 9 -19.13 -17.35 -19.48
CA PRO A 9 -18.10 -18.32 -19.89
C PRO A 9 -16.83 -18.24 -19.04
N SER A 10 -16.43 -17.02 -18.66
CA SER A 10 -15.27 -16.77 -17.81
C SER A 10 -15.42 -17.29 -16.37
N GLN A 11 -16.63 -17.23 -15.80
CA GLN A 11 -16.90 -17.78 -14.47
C GLN A 11 -16.90 -19.32 -14.47
N GLN A 12 -17.33 -19.95 -15.57
CA GLN A 12 -17.25 -21.40 -15.73
C GLN A 12 -15.80 -21.86 -15.84
N HIS A 13 -14.98 -21.17 -16.64
CA HIS A 13 -13.55 -21.42 -16.73
C HIS A 13 -12.82 -21.20 -15.40
N LEU A 14 -13.23 -20.20 -14.61
CA LEU A 14 -12.68 -19.97 -13.26
C LEU A 14 -12.96 -21.16 -12.33
N SER A 15 -14.20 -21.67 -12.32
CA SER A 15 -14.57 -22.84 -11.51
C SER A 15 -13.78 -24.09 -11.93
N GLU A 16 -13.56 -24.27 -13.23
CA GLU A 16 -12.78 -25.39 -13.76
C GLU A 16 -11.28 -25.27 -13.41
N ALA A 17 -10.69 -24.08 -13.57
CA ALA A 17 -9.31 -23.80 -13.18
C ALA A 17 -9.08 -24.01 -11.67
N LEU A 18 -10.04 -23.61 -10.83
CA LEU A 18 -9.98 -23.87 -9.39
C LEU A 18 -10.00 -25.36 -9.06
N LYS A 19 -10.83 -26.15 -9.75
CA LYS A 19 -10.84 -27.63 -9.58
C LYS A 19 -9.52 -28.26 -9.99
N ASN A 20 -8.91 -27.74 -11.06
CA ASN A 20 -7.61 -28.21 -11.56
C ASN A 20 -6.41 -27.67 -10.76
N ARG A 21 -6.64 -26.84 -9.73
CA ARG A 21 -5.61 -26.16 -8.94
C ARG A 21 -4.64 -25.31 -9.77
N ASP A 22 -5.10 -24.80 -10.91
CA ASP A 22 -4.34 -23.89 -11.74
C ASP A 22 -4.55 -22.44 -11.29
N TYR A 23 -3.90 -22.09 -10.18
CA TYR A 23 -4.07 -20.78 -9.56
C TYR A 23 -3.53 -19.62 -10.41
N MET A 24 -2.59 -19.89 -11.32
CA MET A 24 -2.07 -18.88 -12.24
C MET A 24 -3.16 -18.44 -13.21
N THR A 25 -3.82 -19.42 -13.82
CA THR A 25 -4.96 -19.16 -14.70
C THR A 25 -6.11 -18.51 -13.93
N CYS A 26 -6.36 -18.92 -12.68
CA CYS A 26 -7.38 -18.26 -11.84
C CYS A 26 -7.09 -16.77 -11.61
N ILE A 27 -5.82 -16.39 -11.32
CA ILE A 27 -5.45 -14.98 -11.13
C ILE A 27 -5.72 -14.18 -12.39
N TRP A 28 -5.28 -14.67 -13.55
CA TRP A 28 -5.49 -14.00 -14.83
C TRP A 28 -6.98 -13.82 -15.16
N ILE A 29 -7.81 -14.85 -14.91
CA ILE A 29 -9.26 -14.75 -15.10
C ILE A 29 -9.88 -13.75 -14.12
N CYS A 30 -9.44 -13.71 -12.86
CA CYS A 30 -9.91 -12.74 -11.89
C CYS A 30 -9.58 -11.29 -12.28
N GLU A 31 -8.38 -11.04 -12.81
CA GLU A 31 -7.98 -9.73 -13.33
C GLU A 31 -8.87 -9.27 -14.48
N GLU A 32 -9.11 -10.15 -15.46
CA GLU A 32 -9.98 -9.86 -16.60
C GLU A 32 -11.42 -9.59 -16.14
N LEU A 33 -11.96 -10.43 -15.25
CA LEU A 33 -13.30 -10.22 -14.70
C LEU A 33 -13.42 -8.90 -13.93
N GLU A 34 -12.40 -8.52 -13.15
CA GLU A 34 -12.38 -7.24 -12.43
C GLU A 34 -12.44 -6.04 -13.40
N LEU A 35 -11.68 -6.10 -14.50
CA LEU A 35 -11.68 -5.09 -15.55
C LEU A 35 -13.05 -5.00 -16.24
N GLN A 36 -13.63 -6.14 -16.63
CA GLN A 36 -14.95 -6.19 -17.26
C GLN A 36 -16.05 -5.63 -16.34
N SER A 37 -16.06 -6.03 -15.06
CA SER A 37 -17.00 -5.49 -14.06
C SER A 37 -16.84 -3.97 -13.93
N SER A 38 -15.61 -3.46 -13.92
CA SER A 38 -15.34 -2.02 -13.83
C SER A 38 -15.86 -1.25 -15.05
N LEU A 39 -15.65 -1.79 -16.26
CA LEU A 39 -16.15 -1.19 -17.51
C LEU A 39 -17.68 -1.15 -17.57
N GLN A 40 -18.34 -2.16 -17.01
CA GLN A 40 -19.79 -2.27 -16.96
C GLN A 40 -20.41 -1.53 -15.76
N GLY A 41 -19.59 -1.00 -14.85
CA GLY A 41 -20.03 -0.37 -13.60
C GLY A 41 -20.70 -1.33 -12.63
N GLN A 42 -20.42 -2.63 -12.74
CA GLN A 42 -21.00 -3.69 -11.90
C GLN A 42 -20.09 -4.03 -10.72
N PRO A 43 -20.67 -4.49 -9.59
CA PRO A 43 -19.87 -4.96 -8.47
C PRO A 43 -19.04 -6.19 -8.87
N PHE A 44 -17.78 -6.23 -8.43
CA PHE A 44 -16.94 -7.41 -8.61
C PHE A 44 -17.07 -8.34 -7.40
N GLU A 45 -17.59 -9.55 -7.61
CA GLU A 45 -17.95 -10.49 -6.53
C GLU A 45 -16.77 -11.36 -6.07
N PHE A 46 -15.68 -11.43 -6.84
CA PHE A 46 -14.58 -12.37 -6.60
C PHE A 46 -13.39 -11.76 -5.85
N TYR A 47 -13.56 -10.63 -5.15
CA TYR A 47 -12.47 -10.00 -4.39
C TYR A 47 -11.83 -10.94 -3.36
N THR A 48 -12.63 -11.72 -2.63
CA THR A 48 -12.14 -12.67 -1.62
C THR A 48 -11.23 -13.72 -2.27
N LEU A 49 -11.68 -14.34 -3.37
CA LEU A 49 -10.89 -15.33 -4.10
C LEU A 49 -9.61 -14.71 -4.66
N PHE A 50 -9.74 -13.57 -5.35
CA PHE A 50 -8.61 -12.92 -6.00
C PHE A 50 -7.53 -12.53 -4.99
N PHE A 51 -7.93 -11.93 -3.87
CA PHE A 51 -7.02 -11.58 -2.79
C PHE A 51 -6.32 -12.82 -2.20
N PHE A 52 -7.05 -13.93 -2.02
CA PHE A 52 -6.48 -15.16 -1.50
C PHE A 52 -5.44 -15.77 -2.45
N LEU A 53 -5.71 -15.75 -3.76
CA LEU A 53 -4.77 -16.23 -4.77
C LEU A 53 -3.47 -15.40 -4.80
N LEU A 54 -3.57 -14.07 -4.65
CA LEU A 54 -2.40 -13.20 -4.57
C LEU A 54 -1.55 -13.50 -3.32
N LEU A 55 -2.20 -13.73 -2.17
CA LEU A 55 -1.50 -14.16 -0.95
C LEU A 55 -0.87 -15.56 -1.12
N LEU A 56 -1.55 -16.48 -1.80
CA LEU A 56 -1.01 -17.79 -2.11
C LEU A 56 0.28 -17.68 -2.92
N ARG A 57 0.41 -16.69 -3.82
CA ARG A 57 1.63 -16.42 -4.59
C ARG A 57 2.69 -15.59 -3.86
N ASN A 58 2.45 -15.22 -2.59
CA ASN A 58 3.31 -14.29 -1.85
C ASN A 58 3.45 -12.91 -2.52
N GLN A 59 2.41 -12.46 -3.24
CA GLN A 59 2.36 -11.14 -3.87
C GLN A 59 1.62 -10.13 -2.96
N CYS A 60 2.13 -9.93 -1.74
CA CYS A 60 1.49 -9.10 -0.72
C CYS A 60 1.28 -7.64 -1.15
N HIS A 61 2.15 -7.11 -2.02
CA HIS A 61 2.03 -5.75 -2.55
C HIS A 61 0.82 -5.60 -3.48
N LEU A 62 0.60 -6.55 -4.41
CA LEU A 62 -0.59 -6.56 -5.27
C LEU A 62 -1.86 -6.74 -4.45
N ALA A 63 -1.82 -7.63 -3.45
CA ALA A 63 -2.93 -7.78 -2.51
C ALA A 63 -3.24 -6.46 -1.79
N HIS A 64 -2.23 -5.71 -1.35
CA HIS A 64 -2.43 -4.39 -0.74
C HIS A 64 -3.13 -3.40 -1.68
N PHE A 65 -2.72 -3.33 -2.95
CA PHE A 65 -3.38 -2.48 -3.94
C PHE A 65 -4.82 -2.93 -4.21
N LEU A 66 -5.06 -4.23 -4.33
CA LEU A 66 -6.41 -4.78 -4.49
C LEU A 66 -7.31 -4.39 -3.31
N TRP A 67 -6.80 -4.46 -2.07
CA TRP A 67 -7.52 -4.02 -0.88
C TRP A 67 -7.92 -2.54 -0.94
N LYS A 68 -7.01 -1.68 -1.41
CA LYS A 68 -7.27 -0.24 -1.55
C LYS A 68 -8.31 0.06 -2.63
N ARG A 69 -8.31 -0.71 -3.71
CA ARG A 69 -9.28 -0.60 -4.82
C ARG A 69 -10.66 -1.12 -4.45
N CYS A 70 -10.75 -2.14 -3.59
CA CYS A 70 -12.00 -2.75 -3.16
C CYS A 70 -12.89 -1.73 -2.41
N PRO A 71 -14.10 -1.42 -2.94
CA PRO A 71 -15.09 -0.57 -2.28
C PRO A 71 -15.48 -1.11 -0.90
N TYR A 72 -15.76 -0.22 0.05
CA TYR A 72 -16.14 -0.62 1.41
C TYR A 72 -17.39 -1.51 1.45
N SER A 73 -18.34 -1.30 0.55
CA SER A 73 -19.58 -2.09 0.44
C SER A 73 -19.36 -3.55 0.03
N GLN A 74 -18.21 -3.87 -0.57
CA GLN A 74 -17.88 -5.21 -1.07
C GLN A 74 -16.89 -5.95 -0.17
N ARG A 75 -16.54 -5.37 0.99
CA ARG A 75 -15.63 -5.98 1.95
C ARG A 75 -16.37 -6.98 2.82
N GLU A 76 -16.52 -8.19 2.29
CA GLU A 76 -17.05 -9.32 3.03
C GLU A 76 -16.18 -9.65 4.26
N PRO A 77 -16.76 -10.26 5.32
CA PRO A 77 -16.01 -10.67 6.50
C PRO A 77 -14.80 -11.55 6.18
N ARG A 78 -14.91 -12.46 5.20
CA ARG A 78 -13.80 -13.32 4.77
C ARG A 78 -12.63 -12.53 4.19
N LEU A 79 -12.91 -11.46 3.43
CA LEU A 79 -11.89 -10.58 2.89
C LEU A 79 -11.19 -9.79 4.01
N MET A 80 -11.93 -9.39 5.04
CA MET A 80 -11.35 -8.77 6.25
C MET A 80 -10.37 -9.75 6.93
N THR A 81 -10.76 -11.02 7.10
CA THR A 81 -9.88 -12.04 7.68
C THR A 81 -8.65 -12.28 6.81
N LEU A 82 -8.77 -12.32 5.48
CA LEU A 82 -7.60 -12.42 4.59
C LEU A 82 -6.64 -11.23 4.75
N ARG A 83 -7.16 -10.03 4.95
CA ARG A 83 -6.32 -8.86 5.23
C ARG A 83 -5.59 -9.01 6.57
N GLU A 84 -6.25 -9.52 7.61
CA GLU A 84 -5.60 -9.78 8.89
C GLU A 84 -4.50 -10.83 8.76
N ILE A 85 -4.74 -11.90 7.99
CA ILE A 85 -3.73 -12.90 7.63
C ILE A 85 -2.56 -12.21 6.92
N ALA A 86 -2.82 -11.36 5.93
CA ALA A 86 -1.77 -10.62 5.21
C ALA A 86 -0.93 -9.74 6.14
N LEU A 87 -1.57 -9.04 7.09
CA LEU A 87 -0.87 -8.20 8.08
C LEU A 87 -0.04 -9.03 9.05
N ALA A 88 -0.55 -10.19 9.49
CA ALA A 88 0.18 -11.13 10.34
C ALA A 88 1.42 -11.66 9.62
N LEU A 89 1.30 -12.05 8.35
CA LEU A 89 2.44 -12.47 7.52
C LEU A 89 3.49 -11.36 7.37
N CYS A 90 3.08 -10.10 7.16
CA CYS A 90 4.00 -8.97 7.08
C CYS A 90 4.76 -8.71 8.38
N ARG A 91 4.17 -9.05 9.54
CA ARG A 91 4.80 -8.93 10.87
C ARG A 91 5.58 -10.18 11.27
N GLU A 92 5.68 -11.16 10.36
CA GLU A 92 6.26 -12.49 10.63
C GLU A 92 5.56 -13.23 11.78
N ASP A 93 4.30 -12.89 12.07
CA ASP A 93 3.45 -13.58 13.03
C ASP A 93 2.71 -14.73 12.33
N TYR A 94 3.46 -15.79 12.05
CA TYR A 94 2.93 -16.96 11.35
C TYR A 94 1.89 -17.71 12.20
N GLU A 95 2.08 -17.80 13.52
CA GLU A 95 1.13 -18.47 14.42
C GLU A 95 -0.29 -17.89 14.29
N THR A 96 -0.40 -16.55 14.32
CA THR A 96 -1.67 -15.87 14.09
C THR A 96 -2.18 -16.08 12.66
N ALA A 97 -1.32 -15.99 11.64
CA ALA A 97 -1.72 -16.20 10.24
C ALA A 97 -2.30 -17.61 9.98
N PHE A 98 -1.61 -18.64 10.48
CA PHE A 98 -2.01 -20.04 10.33
C PHE A 98 -3.28 -20.36 11.13
N SER A 99 -3.43 -19.82 12.34
CA SER A 99 -4.63 -20.03 13.17
C SER A 99 -5.86 -19.35 12.57
N LEU A 100 -5.75 -18.09 12.12
CA LEU A 100 -6.84 -17.39 11.44
C LEU A 100 -7.29 -18.13 10.18
N CYS A 101 -6.34 -18.61 9.37
CA CYS A 101 -6.65 -19.36 8.16
C CYS A 101 -7.31 -20.71 8.47
N ARG A 102 -6.91 -21.40 9.54
CA ARG A 102 -7.50 -22.69 9.95
C ARG A 102 -8.91 -22.54 10.54
N ASN A 103 -9.16 -21.47 11.28
CA ASN A 103 -10.39 -21.27 12.04
C ASN A 103 -11.50 -20.57 11.26
N THR A 104 -11.18 -19.99 10.10
CA THR A 104 -12.15 -19.30 9.26
C THR A 104 -12.86 -20.30 8.35
N ASP A 105 -14.19 -20.21 8.26
CA ASP A 105 -14.95 -20.96 7.26
C ASP A 105 -14.85 -20.28 5.89
N TRP A 106 -14.10 -20.91 4.99
CA TRP A 106 -13.87 -20.41 3.64
C TRP A 106 -14.93 -20.87 2.63
N GLN A 107 -15.92 -21.67 3.06
CA GLN A 107 -16.97 -22.24 2.21
C GLN A 107 -16.37 -22.99 1.00
N GLU A 108 -16.60 -22.49 -0.21
CA GLU A 108 -16.11 -23.04 -1.47
C GLU A 108 -14.58 -22.95 -1.61
N LEU A 109 -13.92 -22.09 -0.82
CA LEU A 109 -12.47 -21.86 -0.85
C LEU A 109 -11.70 -22.69 0.21
N ASN A 110 -12.36 -23.63 0.90
CA ASN A 110 -11.70 -24.47 1.93
C ASN A 110 -10.53 -25.29 1.37
N GLN A 111 -10.63 -25.75 0.13
CA GLN A 111 -9.52 -26.43 -0.54
C GLN A 111 -8.33 -25.48 -0.74
N LEU A 112 -8.60 -24.26 -1.24
CA LEU A 112 -7.58 -23.22 -1.42
C LEU A 112 -6.90 -22.83 -0.10
N ALA A 113 -7.65 -22.77 1.00
CA ALA A 113 -7.09 -22.52 2.33
C ALA A 113 -6.14 -23.65 2.77
N THR A 114 -6.51 -24.90 2.52
CA THR A 114 -5.62 -26.04 2.80
C THR A 114 -4.33 -25.96 1.99
N ASP A 115 -4.45 -25.69 0.68
CA ASP A 115 -3.31 -25.54 -0.22
C ASP A 115 -2.43 -24.34 0.19
N PHE A 116 -3.03 -23.25 0.67
CA PHE A 116 -2.33 -22.10 1.23
C PHE A 116 -1.46 -22.47 2.42
N LEU A 117 -2.00 -23.22 3.39
CA LEU A 117 -1.23 -23.65 4.57
C LEU A 117 -0.05 -24.55 4.18
N GLU A 118 -0.26 -25.45 3.22
CA GLU A 118 0.81 -26.32 2.72
C GLU A 118 1.92 -25.55 2.00
N VAL A 119 1.55 -24.66 1.09
CA VAL A 119 2.49 -23.83 0.32
C VAL A 119 3.30 -22.92 1.24
N TRP A 120 2.66 -22.26 2.19
CA TRP A 120 3.35 -21.38 3.14
C TRP A 120 4.24 -22.14 4.11
N ARG A 121 3.83 -23.32 4.60
CA ARG A 121 4.71 -24.20 5.39
C ARG A 121 5.95 -24.60 4.61
N ALA A 122 5.80 -24.98 3.34
CA ALA A 122 6.93 -25.33 2.50
C ALA A 122 7.89 -24.14 2.28
N ARG A 123 7.35 -22.93 2.06
CA ARG A 123 8.16 -21.70 1.95
C ARG A 123 8.93 -21.41 3.22
N LEU A 124 8.26 -21.46 4.37
CA LEU A 124 8.90 -21.19 5.66
C LEU A 124 9.90 -22.28 6.00
N ALA A 125 9.62 -23.53 5.66
CA ALA A 125 10.57 -24.60 5.82
C ALA A 125 11.86 -24.37 5.00
N ASN A 126 11.73 -23.93 3.73
CA ASN A 126 12.87 -23.55 2.90
C ASN A 126 13.63 -22.33 3.48
N LYS A 127 12.91 -21.32 3.99
CA LYS A 127 13.52 -20.18 4.68
C LYS A 127 14.34 -20.64 5.88
N LEU A 128 13.75 -21.46 6.76
CA LEU A 128 14.42 -22.00 7.95
C LEU A 128 15.68 -22.81 7.59
N GLN A 129 15.63 -23.66 6.56
CA GLN A 129 16.80 -24.43 6.09
C GLN A 129 17.95 -23.52 5.61
N SER A 130 17.62 -22.40 4.98
CA SER A 130 18.64 -21.46 4.48
C SER A 130 19.23 -20.58 5.58
N THR A 131 18.47 -20.31 6.64
CA THR A 131 18.82 -19.32 7.67
C THR A 131 19.44 -19.96 8.91
N TYR A 132 18.99 -21.15 9.32
CA TYR A 132 19.38 -21.75 10.60
C TYR A 132 20.10 -23.07 10.41
N THR A 133 21.22 -23.24 11.12
CA THR A 133 21.86 -24.55 11.31
C THR A 133 21.22 -25.33 12.46
N VAL A 134 20.76 -24.61 13.48
CA VAL A 134 20.07 -25.13 14.67
C VAL A 134 18.97 -24.14 15.07
N ILE A 135 17.78 -24.63 15.39
CA ILE A 135 16.66 -23.82 15.88
C ILE A 135 15.94 -24.56 17.01
N SER A 136 15.35 -23.84 17.96
CA SER A 136 14.56 -24.47 19.02
C SER A 136 13.29 -25.12 18.44
N VAL A 137 12.79 -26.20 19.06
CA VAL A 137 11.52 -26.83 18.66
C VAL A 137 10.37 -25.83 18.76
N THR A 138 10.34 -25.03 19.83
CA THR A 138 9.29 -24.01 20.06
C THR A 138 9.24 -22.97 18.95
N ASP A 139 10.39 -22.42 18.56
CA ASP A 139 10.44 -21.42 17.48
C ASP A 139 10.12 -22.06 16.13
N CYS A 140 10.63 -23.27 15.87
CA CYS A 140 10.31 -24.01 14.64
C CYS A 140 8.81 -24.25 14.49
N CYS A 141 8.14 -24.69 15.55
CA CYS A 141 6.68 -24.85 15.59
C CYS A 141 5.94 -23.53 15.36
N ARG A 142 6.41 -22.43 15.97
CA ARG A 142 5.84 -21.09 15.76
C ARG A 142 5.93 -20.66 14.30
N TYR A 143 7.08 -20.83 13.66
CA TYR A 143 7.27 -20.50 12.24
C TYR A 143 6.39 -21.37 11.33
N LEU A 144 6.26 -22.66 11.61
CA LEU A 144 5.50 -23.58 10.75
C LEU A 144 3.99 -23.61 11.05
N GLY A 145 3.53 -22.84 12.05
CA GLY A 145 2.13 -22.78 12.43
C GLY A 145 1.56 -24.16 12.80
N MET A 146 2.32 -24.91 13.59
CA MET A 146 1.95 -26.24 14.07
C MET A 146 2.19 -26.39 15.55
N SER A 147 1.40 -27.25 16.19
CA SER A 147 1.59 -27.55 17.60
C SER A 147 2.81 -28.47 17.79
N ARG A 148 3.30 -28.55 19.02
CA ARG A 148 4.39 -29.47 19.36
C ARG A 148 3.98 -30.93 19.12
N GLU A 149 2.73 -31.28 19.37
CA GLU A 149 2.18 -32.61 19.13
C GLU A 149 2.12 -32.94 17.63
N GLU A 150 1.68 -31.98 16.81
CA GLU A 150 1.68 -32.10 15.35
C GLU A 150 3.10 -32.32 14.81
N TRP A 151 4.08 -31.57 15.33
CA TRP A 151 5.49 -31.74 14.98
C TRP A 151 6.04 -33.12 15.35
N MET A 152 5.72 -33.61 16.56
CA MET A 152 6.18 -34.92 17.02
C MET A 152 5.57 -36.08 16.20
N ALA A 153 4.34 -35.91 15.71
CA ALA A 153 3.69 -36.90 14.86
C ALA A 153 4.31 -36.96 13.44
N LYS A 154 4.76 -35.82 12.91
CA LYS A 154 5.35 -35.71 11.57
C LYS A 154 6.53 -34.72 11.55
N PRO A 155 7.71 -35.13 12.05
CA PRO A 155 8.87 -34.25 12.08
C PRO A 155 9.41 -34.01 10.67
N TYR A 156 9.70 -32.74 10.36
CA TYR A 156 10.30 -32.36 9.06
C TYR A 156 11.80 -32.65 9.03
N TRP A 157 12.46 -32.55 10.18
CA TRP A 157 13.92 -32.68 10.30
C TRP A 157 14.31 -33.43 11.55
N ARG A 158 15.62 -33.71 11.67
CA ARG A 158 16.19 -34.34 12.86
C ARG A 158 16.01 -33.41 14.07
N MET A 159 15.57 -34.01 15.17
CA MET A 159 15.45 -33.36 16.46
C MET A 159 16.38 -34.05 17.47
N GLU A 160 17.11 -33.28 18.25
CA GLU A 160 17.92 -33.77 19.38
C GLU A 160 17.58 -32.91 20.60
N GLY A 161 16.87 -33.51 21.58
CA GLY A 161 16.35 -32.76 22.73
C GLY A 161 15.34 -31.68 22.31
N GLU A 162 15.58 -30.43 22.72
CA GLU A 162 14.73 -29.27 22.40
C GLU A 162 15.19 -28.52 21.13
N TYR A 163 16.08 -29.11 20.34
CA TYR A 163 16.64 -28.48 19.14
C TYR A 163 16.34 -29.29 17.88
N VAL A 164 16.08 -28.56 16.79
CA VAL A 164 15.85 -29.06 15.44
C VAL A 164 17.02 -28.64 14.57
N PHE A 165 17.44 -29.55 13.69
CA PHE A 165 18.54 -29.36 12.75
C PHE A 165 17.98 -29.38 11.32
N PRO A 166 17.59 -28.23 10.75
CA PRO A 166 17.09 -28.16 9.39
C PRO A 166 18.10 -28.74 8.40
N ASP A 167 17.77 -29.89 7.79
CA ASP A 167 18.59 -30.49 6.73
C ASP A 167 18.23 -29.83 5.40
N ARG A 168 19.21 -29.65 4.50
CA ARG A 168 19.03 -29.01 3.18
C ARG A 168 18.20 -29.84 2.20
N ARG A 169 17.60 -30.94 2.65
CA ARG A 169 16.66 -31.72 1.85
C ARG A 169 15.37 -30.92 1.75
N VAL A 170 15.12 -30.37 0.57
CA VAL A 170 13.96 -29.54 0.26
C VAL A 170 12.68 -30.35 0.52
N PRO A 171 11.76 -29.92 1.39
CA PRO A 171 10.45 -30.53 1.52
C PRO A 171 9.73 -30.26 0.20
N THR A 172 9.47 -31.32 -0.58
CA THR A 172 8.89 -31.17 -1.90
C THR A 172 7.39 -30.88 -1.77
N CYS A 173 7.00 -29.63 -1.93
CA CYS A 173 5.60 -29.26 -2.15
C CYS A 173 5.41 -29.04 -3.66
N HIS A 174 4.75 -29.98 -4.33
CA HIS A 174 4.52 -29.91 -5.79
C HIS A 174 3.74 -28.66 -6.22
N LEU A 175 2.83 -28.18 -5.35
CA LEU A 175 2.08 -26.93 -5.54
C LEU A 175 2.98 -25.69 -5.45
N LEU A 176 3.97 -25.69 -4.54
CA LEU A 176 4.93 -24.59 -4.47
C LEU A 176 5.77 -24.55 -5.76
N SER A 177 6.18 -25.70 -6.29
CA SER A 177 6.94 -25.78 -7.54
C SER A 177 6.14 -25.32 -8.76
N SER A 178 4.83 -25.63 -8.84
CA SER A 178 3.97 -25.16 -9.94
C SER A 178 3.67 -23.66 -9.83
N LEU A 179 3.47 -23.14 -8.62
CA LEU A 179 3.31 -21.70 -8.37
C LEU A 179 4.59 -20.88 -8.62
N GLN A 180 5.74 -21.54 -8.59
CA GLN A 180 7.06 -20.98 -8.92
C GLN A 180 7.46 -21.24 -10.39
N GLY A 181 6.53 -21.71 -11.24
CA GLY A 181 6.76 -22.30 -12.56
C GLY A 181 7.92 -21.72 -13.36
N ASN A 182 8.72 -22.61 -13.98
CA ASN A 182 9.88 -22.37 -14.85
C ASN A 182 10.20 -20.89 -15.12
N HIS A 183 10.78 -20.24 -14.11
CA HIS A 183 11.67 -19.14 -14.40
C HIS A 183 12.93 -19.75 -15.04
N ASN A 184 12.91 -19.90 -16.37
CA ASN A 184 14.04 -19.29 -17.08
C ASN A 184 14.13 -17.87 -16.51
N PRO A 185 15.32 -17.36 -16.16
CA PRO A 185 15.44 -15.96 -15.78
C PRO A 185 15.21 -15.12 -17.04
N ILE A 186 13.96 -15.10 -17.52
CA ILE A 186 13.34 -13.91 -18.03
C ILE A 186 13.19 -13.07 -16.76
N GLU A 187 14.31 -12.44 -16.42
CA GLU A 187 14.39 -11.15 -15.78
C GLU A 187 13.02 -10.47 -15.79
N ASP A 188 12.33 -10.52 -14.65
CA ASP A 188 11.12 -9.76 -14.44
C ASP A 188 11.45 -8.31 -14.80
N PRO A 189 10.75 -7.67 -15.76
CA PRO A 189 11.04 -6.29 -16.14
C PRO A 189 11.02 -5.37 -14.91
N LEU A 190 10.24 -5.70 -13.87
CA LEU A 190 10.25 -5.00 -12.60
C LEU A 190 11.42 -5.38 -11.69
N GLU A 191 11.83 -6.64 -11.54
CA GLU A 191 13.04 -6.96 -10.74
C GLU A 191 14.31 -6.46 -11.41
N THR A 192 14.38 -6.47 -12.74
CA THR A 192 15.54 -5.96 -13.51
C THR A 192 15.58 -4.44 -13.45
N LEU A 193 14.40 -3.77 -13.47
CA LEU A 193 14.31 -2.36 -13.10
C LEU A 193 14.79 -2.14 -11.65
N THR A 194 14.27 -2.88 -10.67
CA THR A 194 14.57 -2.66 -9.25
C THR A 194 16.05 -2.92 -8.92
N ARG A 195 16.67 -3.88 -9.63
CA ARG A 195 18.07 -4.29 -9.47
C ARG A 195 19.04 -3.43 -10.30
N MET A 196 18.61 -2.85 -11.43
CA MET A 196 19.37 -1.78 -12.10
C MET A 196 19.25 -0.42 -11.37
N LYS A 197 18.14 -0.16 -10.65
CA LYS A 197 17.76 1.16 -10.10
C LYS A 197 18.09 1.39 -8.61
N THR A 198 18.65 0.41 -7.91
CA THR A 198 19.26 0.61 -6.58
C THR A 198 20.60 1.36 -6.63
N THR A 199 21.17 1.53 -7.83
CA THR A 199 22.38 2.34 -8.06
C THR A 199 22.10 3.84 -7.97
N TRP A 200 20.89 4.31 -8.31
CA TRP A 200 20.56 5.74 -8.36
C TRP A 200 20.59 6.40 -6.99
N LEU A 201 20.36 5.64 -5.91
CA LEU A 201 20.52 6.13 -4.54
C LEU A 201 21.96 6.56 -4.24
N GLN A 202 22.96 5.95 -4.89
CA GLN A 202 24.37 6.33 -4.74
C GLN A 202 24.69 7.65 -5.46
N ASP A 203 23.84 8.04 -6.40
CA ASP A 203 23.99 9.26 -7.19
C ASP A 203 23.30 10.47 -6.55
N ILE A 204 22.68 10.32 -5.36
CA ILE A 204 22.13 11.45 -4.60
C ILE A 204 23.24 12.46 -4.26
N GLY A 205 22.96 13.73 -4.57
CA GLY A 205 23.85 14.88 -4.43
C GLY A 205 24.76 15.12 -5.64
N TYR A 206 24.70 14.29 -6.68
CA TYR A 206 25.48 14.47 -7.90
C TYR A 206 24.65 15.09 -9.02
N LEU A 207 25.34 15.78 -9.93
CA LEU A 207 24.74 16.24 -11.18
C LEU A 207 24.51 15.05 -12.10
N ILE A 208 23.27 14.88 -12.53
CA ILE A 208 22.86 13.77 -13.38
C ILE A 208 22.16 14.28 -14.63
N GLU A 209 22.23 13.48 -15.68
CA GLU A 209 21.48 13.64 -16.92
C GLU A 209 20.53 12.45 -17.06
N VAL A 210 19.25 12.75 -17.24
CA VAL A 210 18.17 11.77 -17.37
C VAL A 210 17.59 11.87 -18.77
N VAL A 211 17.63 10.76 -19.51
CA VAL A 211 17.00 10.62 -20.82
C VAL A 211 15.61 10.02 -20.60
N CYS A 212 14.59 10.76 -20.98
CA CYS A 212 13.20 10.36 -20.85
C CYS A 212 12.65 9.79 -22.17
N THR A 213 11.48 9.15 -22.09
CA THR A 213 10.68 8.76 -23.25
C THR A 213 10.47 9.96 -24.16
N GLN A 214 10.61 9.77 -25.47
CA GLN A 214 10.62 10.84 -26.50
C GLN A 214 11.94 11.63 -26.59
N GLU A 215 13.05 11.05 -26.12
CA GLU A 215 14.41 11.64 -26.21
C GLU A 215 14.57 13.00 -25.49
N ILE A 216 13.65 13.32 -24.58
CA ILE A 216 13.73 14.53 -23.77
C ILE A 216 14.83 14.33 -22.72
N GLN A 217 15.82 15.22 -22.71
CA GLN A 217 16.92 15.18 -21.76
C GLN A 217 16.71 16.22 -20.67
N VAL A 218 16.79 15.78 -19.41
CA VAL A 218 16.67 16.64 -18.23
C VAL A 218 17.96 16.53 -17.43
N LYS A 219 18.56 17.67 -17.08
CA LYS A 219 19.76 17.73 -16.24
C LYS A 219 19.39 18.34 -14.90
N GLY A 220 20.10 17.92 -13.85
CA GLY A 220 19.99 18.51 -12.53
C GLY A 220 20.67 17.71 -11.43
N TYR A 221 20.78 18.31 -10.24
CA TYR A 221 21.34 17.64 -9.08
C TYR A 221 20.30 16.71 -8.46
N LEU A 222 20.62 15.43 -8.32
CA LEU A 222 19.68 14.46 -7.76
C LEU A 222 19.50 14.69 -6.25
N TYR A 223 18.30 15.08 -5.84
CA TYR A 223 17.97 15.32 -4.43
C TYR A 223 17.45 14.05 -3.75
N THR A 224 16.46 13.39 -4.36
CA THR A 224 15.91 12.15 -3.83
C THR A 224 15.33 11.28 -4.94
N VAL A 225 15.19 9.99 -4.61
CA VAL A 225 14.57 8.96 -5.44
C VAL A 225 13.50 8.30 -4.59
N ASP A 226 12.25 8.27 -5.05
CA ASP A 226 11.23 7.42 -4.42
C ASP A 226 11.55 5.95 -4.75
N PRO A 227 11.87 5.10 -3.77
CA PRO A 227 12.25 3.72 -4.03
C PRO A 227 11.12 2.86 -4.60
N ASN A 228 9.86 3.27 -4.43
CA ASN A 228 8.71 2.49 -4.91
C ASN A 228 8.32 2.89 -6.34
N THR A 229 8.30 4.18 -6.64
CA THR A 229 7.86 4.69 -7.95
C THR A 229 9.03 5.03 -8.90
N ASN A 230 10.25 5.09 -8.38
CA ASN A 230 11.45 5.57 -9.08
C ASN A 230 11.31 6.99 -9.62
N ASN A 231 10.45 7.81 -9.02
CA ASN A 231 10.37 9.23 -9.33
C ASN A 231 11.63 9.93 -8.82
N LEU A 232 12.20 10.80 -9.65
CA LEU A 232 13.38 11.60 -9.30
C LEU A 232 12.97 13.04 -9.03
N ILE A 233 13.57 13.61 -8.00
CA ILE A 233 13.52 15.07 -7.76
C ILE A 233 14.90 15.63 -8.07
N LEU A 234 14.95 16.53 -9.04
CA LEU A 234 16.15 17.24 -9.45
C LEU A 234 16.11 18.69 -8.98
N LEU A 235 17.24 19.17 -8.46
CA LEU A 235 17.46 20.57 -8.13
C LEU A 235 18.28 21.23 -9.24
N ASN A 236 17.76 22.36 -9.73
CA ASN A 236 18.24 23.07 -10.90
C ASN A 236 18.48 24.55 -10.59
N ASP A 237 19.28 25.19 -11.45
CA ASP A 237 19.56 26.63 -11.38
C ASP A 237 20.16 27.07 -10.04
N TYR A 238 21.33 26.50 -9.71
CA TYR A 238 22.09 26.82 -8.50
C TYR A 238 22.75 28.19 -8.62
N ASP A 239 22.42 29.09 -7.70
CA ASP A 239 23.09 30.37 -7.56
C ASP A 239 24.15 30.30 -6.44
N PRO A 240 25.45 30.43 -6.78
CA PRO A 240 26.52 30.36 -5.80
C PRO A 240 26.52 31.54 -4.83
N THR A 241 25.90 32.67 -5.18
CA THR A 241 25.88 33.87 -4.33
C THR A 241 24.86 33.75 -3.21
N THR A 242 23.69 33.17 -3.50
CA THR A 242 22.61 32.95 -2.52
C THR A 242 22.62 31.54 -1.94
N THR A 243 23.45 30.64 -2.48
CA THR A 243 23.56 29.22 -2.10
C THR A 243 22.24 28.45 -2.20
N LYS A 244 21.39 28.85 -3.15
CA LYS A 244 20.05 28.31 -3.35
C LYS A 244 19.86 27.78 -4.77
N PHE A 245 19.01 26.77 -4.88
CA PHE A 245 18.45 26.32 -6.14
C PHE A 245 17.15 27.09 -6.39
N HIS A 246 16.88 27.44 -7.64
CA HIS A 246 15.67 28.21 -8.00
C HIS A 246 14.62 27.36 -8.72
N GLN A 247 14.99 26.15 -9.14
CA GLN A 247 14.10 25.28 -9.88
C GLN A 247 14.12 23.85 -9.33
N LEU A 248 12.93 23.27 -9.19
CA LEU A 248 12.73 21.87 -8.86
C LEU A 248 12.09 21.17 -10.06
N THR A 249 12.59 19.98 -10.41
CA THR A 249 12.06 19.21 -11.53
C THR A 249 11.75 17.79 -11.06
N LEU A 250 10.49 17.40 -11.16
CA LEU A 250 10.03 16.04 -10.91
C LEU A 250 10.08 15.24 -12.21
N VAL A 251 10.85 14.15 -12.23
CA VAL A 251 10.91 13.21 -13.37
C VAL A 251 10.22 11.92 -12.96
N MET A 252 9.15 11.57 -13.67
CA MET A 252 8.37 10.37 -13.39
C MET A 252 9.16 9.11 -13.74
N GLY A 253 9.21 8.13 -12.84
CA GLY A 253 10.01 6.92 -13.00
C GLY A 253 9.64 6.08 -14.22
N SER A 254 8.38 6.15 -14.66
CA SER A 254 7.86 5.50 -15.88
C SER A 254 8.38 6.15 -17.17
N ALA A 255 8.79 7.41 -17.12
CA ALA A 255 9.31 8.14 -18.26
C ALA A 255 10.83 7.99 -18.43
N ILE A 256 11.55 7.44 -17.45
CA ILE A 256 13.02 7.38 -17.47
C ILE A 256 13.52 6.18 -18.29
N GLN A 257 14.28 6.45 -19.34
CA GLN A 257 14.94 5.45 -20.17
C GLN A 257 16.40 5.21 -19.73
N GLU A 258 17.13 6.29 -19.45
CA GLU A 258 18.54 6.21 -19.07
C GLU A 258 18.89 7.32 -18.06
N MET A 259 19.83 7.04 -17.15
CA MET A 259 20.38 8.02 -16.22
C MET A 259 21.90 7.92 -16.23
N LYS A 260 22.57 9.07 -16.38
CA LYS A 260 24.03 9.19 -16.41
C LYS A 260 24.49 10.21 -15.38
N ARG A 261 25.41 9.80 -14.52
CA ARG A 261 26.13 10.74 -13.65
C ARG A 261 27.14 11.52 -14.47
N LEU A 262 27.05 12.85 -14.39
CA LEU A 262 28.01 13.74 -15.02
C LEU A 262 29.20 13.94 -14.07
N GLN A 263 30.42 13.70 -14.56
CA GLN A 263 31.63 14.02 -13.80
C GLN A 263 31.88 15.53 -13.89
N VAL A 264 31.36 16.27 -12.92
CA VAL A 264 31.67 17.70 -12.76
C VAL A 264 33.00 17.82 -12.03
N THR A 265 33.91 18.63 -12.58
CA THR A 265 35.27 18.84 -12.05
C THR A 265 35.28 19.79 -10.83
N GLU A 266 34.12 20.34 -10.45
CA GLU A 266 34.01 21.40 -9.44
C GLU A 266 33.22 20.97 -8.19
N GLU A 267 33.87 21.22 -7.05
CA GLU A 267 33.44 21.27 -5.65
C GLU A 267 32.70 20.07 -5.00
N PRO A 268 33.41 19.19 -4.28
CA PRO A 268 32.81 18.23 -3.34
C PRO A 268 31.98 18.86 -2.20
N GLU A 269 32.08 20.18 -2.00
CA GLU A 269 31.30 20.91 -0.98
C GLU A 269 29.81 20.99 -1.33
N LEU A 270 29.45 21.13 -2.61
CA LEU A 270 28.05 21.23 -3.05
C LEU A 270 27.30 19.92 -2.87
N THR A 271 27.93 18.78 -3.18
CA THR A 271 27.35 17.44 -2.96
C THR A 271 27.07 17.17 -1.49
N ASN A 272 27.97 17.59 -0.60
CA ASN A 272 27.76 17.45 0.84
C ASN A 272 26.62 18.34 1.35
N ARG A 273 26.46 19.56 0.78
CA ARG A 273 25.34 20.45 1.09
C ARG A 273 24.00 19.88 0.64
N ILE A 274 23.87 19.38 -0.59
CA ILE A 274 22.61 18.79 -1.08
C ILE A 274 22.15 17.63 -0.19
N ARG A 275 23.08 16.82 0.34
CA ARG A 275 22.78 15.73 1.28
C ARG A 275 22.33 16.17 2.67
N GLN A 276 22.64 17.41 3.06
CA GLN A 276 22.42 17.93 4.41
C GLN A 276 21.28 18.95 4.50
N THR A 277 20.68 19.39 3.40
CA THR A 277 19.84 20.59 3.41
C THR A 277 18.34 20.31 3.28
N ASP A 278 17.53 20.90 4.18
CA ASP A 278 16.06 21.05 4.12
C ASP A 278 15.58 22.06 3.04
N GLN A 279 16.34 22.23 1.96
CA GLN A 279 16.16 23.30 0.97
C GLN A 279 14.88 23.16 0.13
N VAL A 280 14.35 21.94 0.00
CA VAL A 280 13.07 21.69 -0.69
C VAL A 280 11.91 22.35 0.04
N GLU A 281 11.92 22.41 1.37
CA GLU A 281 10.88 23.13 2.12
C GLU A 281 10.89 24.63 1.79
N GLN A 282 12.06 25.24 1.63
CA GLN A 282 12.16 26.67 1.28
C GLN A 282 11.70 26.97 -0.15
N LEU A 283 11.94 26.05 -1.10
CA LEU A 283 11.47 26.20 -2.49
C LEU A 283 9.96 26.01 -2.61
N LEU A 284 9.40 25.04 -1.89
CA LEU A 284 7.95 24.83 -1.81
C LEU A 284 7.26 26.02 -1.12
N VAL A 285 7.85 26.56 -0.04
CA VAL A 285 7.34 27.74 0.66
C VAL A 285 7.42 29.02 -0.20
N GLN A 286 8.45 29.17 -1.05
CA GLN A 286 8.59 30.31 -1.96
C GLN A 286 7.59 30.29 -3.13
N GLN A 287 7.19 29.11 -3.63
CA GLN A 287 6.13 29.00 -4.63
C GLN A 287 4.73 29.22 -4.03
N HIS A 288 4.56 29.00 -2.72
CA HIS A 288 3.30 29.17 -2.01
C HIS A 288 3.09 30.55 -1.38
N THR A 289 4.09 31.43 -1.36
CA THR A 289 3.98 32.70 -0.61
C THR A 289 3.02 33.72 -1.22
N THR A 290 2.64 33.57 -2.50
CA THR A 290 1.67 34.48 -3.14
C THR A 290 0.22 34.01 -2.99
N GLU A 291 -0.05 32.70 -2.84
CA GLU A 291 -1.42 32.16 -2.76
C GLU A 291 -1.85 31.77 -1.33
N THR A 292 -0.94 31.28 -0.49
CA THR A 292 -1.30 30.76 0.84
C THR A 292 -1.69 31.85 1.84
N THR A 293 -1.19 33.09 1.67
CA THR A 293 -1.57 34.23 2.53
C THR A 293 -3.04 34.63 2.33
N GLN A 294 -3.58 34.49 1.11
CA GLN A 294 -5.00 34.72 0.83
C GLN A 294 -5.89 33.54 1.30
N VAL A 295 -5.44 32.30 1.12
CA VAL A 295 -6.22 31.12 1.53
C VAL A 295 -6.28 30.97 3.05
N SER A 296 -5.18 31.21 3.78
CA SER A 296 -5.16 31.15 5.25
C SER A 296 -6.05 32.23 5.88
N SER A 297 -6.04 33.45 5.34
CA SER A 297 -6.90 34.53 5.83
C SER A 297 -8.38 34.27 5.52
N ALA A 298 -8.71 33.71 4.36
CA ALA A 298 -10.09 33.31 4.03
C ALA A 298 -10.61 32.17 4.94
N ILE A 299 -9.77 31.17 5.22
CA ILE A 299 -10.11 30.06 6.14
C ILE A 299 -10.29 30.57 7.57
N GLU A 300 -9.44 31.50 8.03
CA GLU A 300 -9.59 32.13 9.35
C GLU A 300 -10.85 32.99 9.45
N GLN A 301 -11.19 33.76 8.41
CA GLN A 301 -12.43 34.53 8.36
C GLN A 301 -13.65 33.61 8.38
N ARG A 302 -13.63 32.51 7.61
CA ARG A 302 -14.70 31.52 7.57
C ARG A 302 -14.85 30.82 8.92
N ARG A 303 -13.73 30.45 9.57
CA ARG A 303 -13.72 29.90 10.93
C ARG A 303 -14.38 30.85 11.93
N ASN A 304 -13.99 32.12 11.91
CA ASN A 304 -14.50 33.11 12.86
C ASN A 304 -16.01 33.34 12.67
N LYS A 305 -16.48 33.46 11.41
CA LYS A 305 -17.91 33.52 11.08
C LYS A 305 -18.68 32.28 11.57
N LEU A 306 -18.11 31.09 11.40
CA LEU A 306 -18.71 29.85 11.87
C LEU A 306 -18.82 29.81 13.40
N LEU A 307 -17.77 30.21 14.13
CA LEU A 307 -17.80 30.28 15.60
C LEU A 307 -18.85 31.28 16.10
N GLU A 308 -19.00 32.44 15.43
CA GLU A 308 -20.05 33.40 15.74
C GLU A 308 -21.45 32.83 15.51
N LEU A 309 -21.66 32.09 14.42
CA LEU A 309 -22.94 31.44 14.13
C LEU A 309 -23.25 30.36 15.16
N LEU A 310 -22.29 29.49 15.48
CA LEU A 310 -22.47 28.41 16.46
C LEU A 310 -22.79 28.95 17.86
N ASN A 311 -22.20 30.09 18.24
CA ASN A 311 -22.50 30.76 19.51
C ASN A 311 -23.92 31.35 19.61
N LYS A 312 -24.63 31.54 18.48
CA LYS A 312 -26.04 31.97 18.49
C LYS A 312 -27.00 30.83 18.83
N TYR A 313 -26.56 29.58 18.68
CA TYR A 313 -27.35 28.41 19.01
C TYR A 313 -27.04 27.94 20.43
N PRO A 314 -27.98 27.26 21.11
CA PRO A 314 -27.79 26.73 22.47
C PRO A 314 -26.83 25.51 22.50
N TRP A 315 -25.92 25.38 21.53
CA TRP A 315 -25.01 24.26 21.39
C TRP A 315 -23.69 24.55 22.07
N LYS A 316 -23.19 23.59 22.85
CA LYS A 316 -21.85 23.66 23.42
C LYS A 316 -20.83 23.52 22.29
N THR A 317 -20.01 24.56 22.09
CA THR A 317 -18.98 24.63 21.05
C THR A 317 -17.60 24.68 21.69
N GLU A 318 -16.70 23.79 21.27
CA GLU A 318 -15.32 23.70 21.73
C GLU A 318 -14.38 23.76 20.52
N TRP A 319 -13.44 24.70 20.51
CA TRP A 319 -12.44 24.83 19.44
C TRP A 319 -11.06 24.42 19.97
N ASP A 320 -10.38 23.54 19.22
CA ASP A 320 -9.01 23.16 19.51
C ASP A 320 -8.02 23.99 18.65
N PRO A 321 -7.21 24.87 19.27
CA PRO A 321 -6.25 25.70 18.55
C PRO A 321 -5.11 24.90 17.92
N THR A 322 -4.85 23.68 18.38
CA THR A 322 -3.74 22.85 17.91
C THR A 322 -4.10 22.11 16.63
N SER A 323 -5.33 21.58 16.56
CA SER A 323 -5.81 20.81 15.40
C SER A 323 -6.68 21.64 14.44
N GLY A 324 -7.15 22.82 14.85
CA GLY A 324 -8.07 23.63 14.08
C GLY A 324 -9.49 23.05 14.02
N ILE A 325 -9.80 22.05 14.83
CA ILE A 325 -11.09 21.35 14.80
C ILE A 325 -12.10 22.05 15.71
N ILE A 326 -13.33 22.22 15.22
CA ILE A 326 -14.47 22.69 16.00
C ILE A 326 -15.36 21.49 16.36
N ARG A 327 -15.68 21.35 17.64
CA ARG A 327 -16.58 20.34 18.20
C ARG A 327 -17.86 21.00 18.67
N VAL A 328 -19.01 20.46 18.26
CA VAL A 328 -20.34 21.01 18.57
C VAL A 328 -21.20 19.91 19.18
N MET A 329 -22.14 20.30 20.06
CA MET A 329 -23.06 19.39 20.76
C MET A 329 -22.31 18.32 21.57
N GLU A 330 -21.44 18.75 22.48
CA GLU A 330 -20.63 17.86 23.34
C GLU A 330 -19.71 16.90 22.55
N GLY A 331 -19.29 17.32 21.36
CA GLY A 331 -18.39 16.53 20.51
C GLY A 331 -19.09 15.50 19.63
N LEU A 332 -20.42 15.53 19.55
CA LEU A 332 -21.18 14.70 18.59
C LEU A 332 -20.93 15.10 17.14
N VAL A 333 -20.63 16.37 16.87
CA VAL A 333 -20.24 16.84 15.54
C VAL A 333 -18.84 17.42 15.57
N ARG A 334 -18.03 17.02 14.60
CA ARG A 334 -16.66 17.50 14.36
C ARG A 334 -16.61 18.22 13.02
N ILE A 335 -16.13 19.45 13.01
CA ILE A 335 -15.95 20.26 11.79
C ILE A 335 -14.46 20.55 11.64
N GLU A 336 -13.88 20.12 10.52
CA GLU A 336 -12.47 20.33 10.20
C GLU A 336 -12.29 21.48 9.20
N PRO A 337 -11.11 22.11 9.12
CA PRO A 337 -10.77 22.98 7.99
C PRO A 337 -10.96 22.22 6.66
N PRO A 338 -11.51 22.84 5.60
CA PRO A 338 -11.79 24.27 5.40
C PRO A 338 -13.14 24.79 5.94
N TYR A 339 -13.80 24.07 6.84
CA TYR A 339 -15.11 24.44 7.44
C TYR A 339 -16.23 24.56 6.41
N THR A 340 -16.29 23.58 5.52
CA THR A 340 -17.36 23.38 4.53
C THR A 340 -18.33 22.29 5.00
N GLU A 341 -19.44 22.12 4.30
CA GLU A 341 -20.43 21.06 4.56
C GLU A 341 -19.76 19.67 4.50
N ASP A 342 -18.88 19.47 3.53
CA ASP A 342 -18.08 18.24 3.36
C ASP A 342 -17.06 18.01 4.48
N SER A 343 -16.80 19.02 5.31
CA SER A 343 -15.84 18.95 6.42
C SER A 343 -16.50 18.59 7.77
N CYS A 344 -17.78 18.23 7.76
CA CYS A 344 -18.55 17.86 8.95
C CYS A 344 -18.67 16.35 9.13
N PHE A 345 -18.41 15.89 10.36
CA PHE A 345 -18.45 14.47 10.72
C PHE A 345 -19.28 14.26 11.98
N SER A 346 -20.19 13.30 11.96
CA SER A 346 -20.92 12.83 13.15
C SER A 346 -21.26 11.36 13.01
N THR A 347 -21.38 10.67 14.15
CA THR A 347 -21.98 9.33 14.22
C THR A 347 -23.51 9.39 14.17
N GLN A 348 -24.11 10.57 14.36
CA GLN A 348 -25.56 10.77 14.34
C GLN A 348 -25.99 11.64 13.16
N GLN A 349 -26.63 11.02 12.17
CA GLN A 349 -27.00 11.68 10.92
C GLN A 349 -27.98 12.85 11.12
N ASN A 350 -28.92 12.73 12.05
CA ASN A 350 -29.87 13.81 12.36
C ASN A 350 -29.17 15.07 12.91
N VAL A 351 -28.10 14.87 13.69
CA VAL A 351 -27.32 15.97 14.27
C VAL A 351 -26.39 16.58 13.23
N LEU A 352 -25.81 15.75 12.36
CA LEU A 352 -25.01 16.20 11.23
C LEU A 352 -25.81 17.11 10.31
N LEU A 353 -27.04 16.71 9.93
CA LEU A 353 -27.90 17.49 9.04
C LEU A 353 -28.26 18.87 9.63
N GLN A 354 -28.42 18.99 10.95
CA GLN A 354 -28.67 20.28 11.59
C GLN A 354 -27.48 21.25 11.45
N VAL A 355 -26.26 20.72 11.53
CA VAL A 355 -25.03 21.52 11.38
C VAL A 355 -24.71 21.81 9.92
N VAL A 356 -24.97 20.88 9.01
CA VAL A 356 -24.81 21.07 7.55
C VAL A 356 -25.77 22.13 7.04
N ASN A 357 -27.06 22.07 7.40
CA ASN A 357 -28.04 23.10 7.03
C ASN A 357 -27.65 24.49 7.56
N LEU A 358 -26.96 24.55 8.71
CA LEU A 358 -26.43 25.80 9.24
C LEU A 358 -25.27 26.34 8.38
N LEU A 359 -24.40 25.47 7.89
CA LEU A 359 -23.30 25.85 7.00
C LEU A 359 -23.81 26.30 5.63
N GLU A 360 -24.85 25.68 5.09
CA GLU A 360 -25.54 26.13 3.88
C GLU A 360 -26.08 27.58 4.03
N THR A 361 -26.61 27.93 5.22
CA THR A 361 -27.02 29.31 5.51
C THR A 361 -25.85 30.30 5.62
N MET A 362 -24.63 29.82 5.88
CA MET A 362 -23.43 30.65 5.90
C MET A 362 -22.94 30.95 4.47
N GLU A 363 -23.07 30.00 3.54
CA GLU A 363 -22.66 30.18 2.14
C GLU A 363 -23.64 31.04 1.33
N THR A 364 -24.90 31.10 1.74
CA THR A 364 -25.97 31.85 1.05
C THR A 364 -26.11 33.31 1.51
N MET A 365 -25.37 33.75 2.53
CA MET A 365 -25.36 35.17 2.93
C MET A 365 -24.43 35.99 2.02
N PRO A 366 -24.91 37.10 1.41
CA PRO A 366 -24.07 37.96 0.59
C PRO A 366 -22.93 38.53 1.43
N ASN A 367 -21.73 38.58 0.86
CA ASN A 367 -20.57 39.24 1.46
C ASN A 367 -20.86 40.75 1.56
N GLU A 368 -21.33 41.20 2.72
CA GLU A 368 -21.28 42.62 3.13
C GLU A 368 -19.87 43.03 3.57
#